data_AF-A0A1S1J1M9-F1
#
_entry.id   AF-A0A1S1J1M9-F1
#
_cell.length_a   1.000
_cell.length_b   1.000
_cell.length_c   1.000
_cell.angle_alpha   90.00
_cell.angle_beta   90.00
_cell.angle_gamma   90.00
#
_symmetry.space_group_name_H-M   'P 1'
#
loop_
_entity.id
_entity.type
_entity.pdbx_description
1 polymer ?
#
loop_
_entity_poly.entity_id
_entity_poly.type
_entity_poly.pdbx_seq_one_letter_code
_entity_poly.pdbx_strand_id
1 'polypeptide(L)'
;MNTNEKIAVEQHLLKVCGFNPASREYKLIQLLFNNDELDFISTNRDDAVELRKELWFLKFECRMQWNKVILTDDAIVKYYENVMGLIAESRELEKSFYDIKRGL
;
A
#
# COMPACT_ATOMS: atom_id res chain seq x y z
N MET A 1 -4.98 9.38 4.88
CA MET A 1 -3.99 9.39 3.78
C MET A 1 -4.07 10.64 2.91
N ASN A 2 -2.94 11.22 2.49
CA ASN A 2 -2.91 12.22 1.41
C ASN A 2 -2.98 11.51 0.04
N THR A 3 -3.92 11.92 -0.82
CA THR A 3 -4.14 11.36 -2.15
C THR A 3 -2.88 11.40 -3.02
N ASN A 4 -2.01 12.41 -2.83
CA ASN A 4 -0.77 12.56 -3.61
C ASN A 4 0.25 11.45 -3.30
N GLU A 5 0.38 11.05 -2.04
CA GLU A 5 1.30 9.97 -1.62
C GLU A 5 0.82 8.62 -2.17
N LYS A 6 -0.50 8.35 -2.10
CA LYS A 6 -1.13 7.15 -2.67
C LYS A 6 -0.84 7.03 -4.17
N ILE A 7 -1.09 8.10 -4.93
CA ILE A 7 -0.86 8.15 -6.38
C ILE A 7 0.62 8.00 -6.72
N ALA A 8 1.51 8.67 -5.99
CA ALA A 8 2.94 8.59 -6.24
C ALA A 8 3.48 7.17 -6.03
N VAL A 9 3.05 6.50 -4.96
CA VAL A 9 3.41 5.10 -4.69
C VAL A 9 2.86 4.17 -5.76
N GLU A 10 1.59 4.31 -6.16
CA GLU A 10 0.99 3.52 -7.25
C GLU A 10 1.82 3.64 -8.54
N GLN A 11 2.07 4.87 -8.99
CA GLN A 11 2.83 5.13 -10.22
C GLN A 11 4.26 4.60 -10.14
N HIS A 12 4.89 4.70 -8.98
CA HIS A 12 6.21 4.15 -8.76
C HIS A 12 6.20 2.62 -8.89
N LEU A 13 5.27 1.93 -8.21
CA LEU A 13 5.12 0.47 -8.28
C LEU A 13 4.89 0.00 -9.73
N LEU A 14 3.96 0.62 -10.44
CA LEU A 14 3.68 0.30 -11.84
C LEU A 14 4.92 0.48 -12.73
N LYS A 15 5.74 1.50 -12.47
CA LYS A 15 6.98 1.77 -13.20
C LYS A 15 8.06 0.73 -12.89
N VAL A 16 8.30 0.39 -11.63
CA VAL A 16 9.39 -0.53 -11.24
C VAL A 16 9.06 -1.99 -11.53
N CYS A 17 7.79 -2.39 -11.50
CA CYS A 17 7.36 -3.70 -11.93
C CYS A 17 7.58 -3.94 -13.44
N GLY A 18 7.59 -2.87 -14.24
CA GLY A 18 7.74 -2.99 -15.69
C GLY A 18 6.61 -3.76 -16.38
N PHE A 19 5.46 -3.90 -15.72
CA PHE A 19 4.31 -4.62 -16.27
C PHE A 19 3.73 -3.89 -17.48
N ASN A 20 3.27 -4.65 -18.46
CA ASN A 20 2.55 -4.09 -19.59
C ASN A 20 1.20 -3.52 -19.09
N PRO A 21 0.77 -2.30 -19.49
CA PRO A 21 -0.52 -1.75 -19.11
C PRO A 21 -1.75 -2.64 -19.42
N ALA A 22 -1.63 -3.53 -20.42
CA ALA A 22 -2.66 -4.50 -20.76
C ALA A 22 -2.66 -5.75 -19.85
N SER A 23 -1.58 -5.97 -19.08
CA SER A 23 -1.37 -7.16 -18.27
C SER A 23 -2.32 -7.20 -17.07
N ARG A 24 -2.50 -8.42 -16.54
CA ARG A 24 -3.37 -8.65 -15.39
C ARG A 24 -2.79 -8.04 -14.12
N GLU A 25 -1.49 -8.15 -13.95
CA GLU A 25 -0.72 -7.66 -12.80
C GLU A 25 -0.79 -6.13 -12.70
N TYR A 26 -0.65 -5.43 -13.84
CA TYR A 26 -0.81 -3.98 -13.91
C TYR A 26 -2.20 -3.56 -13.42
N LYS A 27 -3.26 -4.22 -13.89
CA LYS A 27 -4.64 -3.94 -13.49
C LYS A 27 -4.89 -4.25 -12.02
N LEU A 28 -4.27 -5.31 -11.48
CA LEU A 28 -4.39 -5.65 -10.05
C LEU A 28 -3.76 -4.59 -9.15
N ILE A 29 -2.59 -4.05 -9.51
CA ILE A 29 -1.99 -2.92 -8.78
C ILE A 29 -2.89 -1.69 -8.87
N GLN A 30 -3.39 -1.34 -10.06
CA GLN A 30 -4.31 -0.19 -10.19
C GLN A 30 -5.57 -0.37 -9.34
N LEU A 31 -6.16 -1.56 -9.33
CA LEU A 31 -7.35 -1.86 -8.53
C LEU A 31 -7.06 -1.79 -7.02
N LEU A 32 -5.87 -2.22 -6.58
CA LEU A 32 -5.43 -2.13 -5.19
C LEU A 32 -5.37 -0.67 -4.71
N PHE A 33 -4.98 0.26 -5.58
CA PHE A 33 -4.86 1.69 -5.24
C PHE A 33 -6.11 2.52 -5.60
N ASN A 34 -7.02 2.03 -6.46
CA ASN A 34 -8.27 2.72 -6.80
C ASN A 34 -9.40 2.47 -5.80
N ASN A 35 -9.46 1.28 -5.20
CA ASN A 35 -10.42 1.07 -4.12
C ASN A 35 -9.95 1.92 -2.93
N ASP A 36 -10.77 2.89 -2.52
CA ASP A 36 -10.55 3.65 -1.29
C ASP A 36 -10.71 2.78 -0.03
N GLU A 37 -11.02 1.50 -0.22
CA GLU A 37 -10.93 0.47 0.79
C GLU A 37 -9.46 0.00 0.91
N LEU A 38 -8.86 0.29 2.06
CA LEU A 38 -7.57 -0.23 2.55
C LEU A 38 -7.54 -1.78 2.72
N ASP A 39 -8.48 -2.49 2.08
CA ASP A 39 -8.72 -3.92 2.18
C ASP A 39 -9.17 -4.46 0.80
N PHE A 40 -8.22 -4.65 -0.13
CA PHE A 40 -8.52 -5.11 -1.49
C PHE A 40 -8.81 -6.61 -1.53
N ILE A 41 -9.98 -6.99 -2.04
CA ILE A 41 -10.34 -8.39 -2.28
C ILE A 41 -9.97 -8.77 -3.72
N SER A 42 -9.06 -9.74 -3.88
CA SER A 42 -8.84 -10.33 -5.20
C SER A 42 -9.92 -11.34 -5.55
N THR A 43 -10.33 -11.37 -6.82
CA THR A 43 -11.29 -12.36 -7.35
C THR A 43 -10.81 -13.81 -7.21
N ASN A 44 -9.49 -14.04 -7.20
CA ASN A 44 -8.88 -15.35 -6.93
C ASN A 44 -7.75 -15.23 -5.89
N ARG A 45 -7.62 -16.24 -5.02
CA ARG A 45 -6.56 -16.35 -4.03
C ARG A 45 -5.17 -16.39 -4.66
N ASP A 46 -5.01 -17.06 -5.80
CA ASP A 46 -3.70 -17.17 -6.47
C ASP A 46 -3.18 -15.79 -6.87
N ASP A 47 -4.04 -14.94 -7.43
CA ASP A 47 -3.73 -13.56 -7.77
C ASP A 47 -3.32 -12.74 -6.55
N ALA A 48 -4.01 -12.90 -5.41
CA ALA A 48 -3.65 -12.21 -4.18
C ALA A 48 -2.27 -12.64 -3.68
N VAL A 49 -1.93 -13.93 -3.82
CA VAL A 49 -0.63 -14.47 -3.44
C VAL A 49 0.47 -13.97 -4.38
N GLU A 50 0.26 -13.98 -5.70
CA GLU A 50 1.23 -13.47 -6.67
C GLU A 50 1.45 -11.97 -6.49
N LEU A 51 0.37 -11.18 -6.40
CA LEU A 51 0.47 -9.74 -6.16
C LEU A 51 1.25 -9.44 -4.89
N ARG A 52 0.98 -10.15 -3.79
CA ARG A 52 1.71 -9.96 -2.53
C ARG A 52 3.20 -10.30 -2.69
N LYS A 53 3.55 -11.36 -3.42
CA LYS A 53 4.95 -11.73 -3.66
C LYS A 53 5.68 -10.62 -4.42
N GLU A 54 5.09 -10.10 -5.48
CA GLU A 54 5.66 -8.99 -6.27
C GLU A 54 5.86 -7.74 -5.40
N LEU A 55 4.83 -7.35 -4.63
CA LEU A 55 4.92 -6.23 -3.70
C LEU A 55 6.00 -6.44 -2.63
N TRP A 56 6.13 -7.66 -2.11
CA TRP A 56 7.17 -8.00 -1.13
C TRP A 56 8.58 -7.86 -1.72
N PHE A 57 8.82 -8.33 -2.95
CA PHE A 57 10.11 -8.15 -3.62
C PHE A 57 10.48 -6.67 -3.79
N LEU A 58 9.49 -5.82 -3.94
CA LEU A 58 9.66 -4.37 -4.03
C LEU A 58 9.81 -3.68 -2.67
N LYS A 59 9.83 -4.43 -1.56
CA LYS A 59 9.82 -3.91 -0.18
C LYS A 59 8.54 -3.16 0.18
N PHE A 60 7.44 -3.46 -0.50
CA PHE A 60 6.12 -2.95 -0.16
C PHE A 60 5.42 -3.91 0.82
N GLU A 61 5.42 -3.54 2.11
CA GLU A 61 4.87 -4.38 3.18
C GLU A 61 3.34 -4.34 3.25
N CYS A 62 2.67 -5.26 2.55
CA CYS A 62 1.22 -5.45 2.63
C CYS A 62 0.85 -6.69 3.47
N ARG A 63 -0.26 -6.60 4.20
CA ARG A 63 -0.83 -7.75 4.93
C ARG A 63 -1.72 -8.55 3.98
N MET A 64 -1.88 -9.84 4.27
CA MET A 64 -2.78 -10.70 3.51
C MET A 64 -3.71 -11.43 4.47
N GLN A 65 -5.00 -11.41 4.16
CA GLN A 65 -6.03 -12.14 4.88
C GLN A 65 -6.89 -12.90 3.87
N TRP A 66 -6.70 -14.22 3.83
CA TRP A 66 -7.39 -15.12 2.89
C TRP A 66 -7.06 -14.77 1.43
N ASN A 67 -8.01 -14.20 0.67
CA ASN A 67 -7.84 -13.70 -0.69
C ASN A 67 -7.75 -12.16 -0.74
N LYS A 68 -7.61 -11.51 0.42
CA LYS A 68 -7.49 -10.07 0.53
C LYS A 68 -6.04 -9.62 0.69
N VAL A 69 -5.66 -8.58 -0.02
CA VAL A 69 -4.41 -7.83 0.17
C VAL A 69 -4.78 -6.51 0.84
N ILE A 70 -4.31 -6.33 2.07
CA ILE A 70 -4.61 -5.17 2.90
C ILE A 70 -3.50 -4.16 2.71
N LEU A 71 -3.89 -3.00 2.17
CA LEU A 71 -3.04 -1.84 1.97
C LEU A 71 -3.26 -0.90 3.14
N THR A 72 -2.25 -0.58 3.93
CA THR A 72 -2.40 0.37 5.04
C THR A 72 -1.72 1.69 4.73
N ASP A 73 -2.24 2.78 5.30
CA ASP A 73 -1.62 4.10 5.24
C ASP A 73 -0.14 4.06 5.67
N ASP A 74 0.17 3.31 6.72
CA ASP A 74 1.54 3.10 7.20
C ASP A 74 2.44 2.42 6.17
N ALA A 75 1.93 1.43 5.43
CA ALA A 75 2.70 0.73 4.41
C ALA A 75 3.04 1.68 3.25
N ILE A 76 2.08 2.52 2.85
CA ILE A 76 2.26 3.53 1.81
C ILE A 76 3.30 4.56 2.25
N VAL A 77 3.18 5.12 3.46
CA VAL A 77 4.15 6.10 3.98
C VAL A 77 5.54 5.49 4.10
N LYS A 78 5.66 4.31 4.72
CA LYS A 78 6.95 3.64 4.84
C LYS A 78 7.60 3.40 3.49
N TYR A 79 6.84 3.02 2.47
CA TYR A 79 7.36 2.85 1.13
C TYR A 79 7.78 4.19 0.51
N TYR A 80 6.92 5.20 0.61
CA TYR A 80 7.16 6.55 0.10
C TYR A 80 8.43 7.17 0.69
N GLU A 81 8.67 6.97 1.99
CA GLU A 81 9.86 7.50 2.67
C GLU A 81 11.09 6.63 2.46
N ASN A 82 11.00 5.32 2.69
CA ASN A 82 12.17 4.45 2.77
C ASN A 82 12.60 3.87 1.41
N VAL A 83 11.68 3.74 0.45
CA VAL A 83 11.96 3.18 -0.87
C VAL A 83 12.06 4.28 -1.91
N MET A 84 11.12 5.23 -1.92
CA MET A 84 11.15 6.35 -2.87
C MET A 84 12.03 7.51 -2.39
N GLY A 85 12.42 7.55 -1.11
CA GLY A 85 13.28 8.62 -0.57
C GLY A 85 12.60 9.99 -0.48
N LEU A 86 11.26 10.01 -0.47
CA LEU A 86 10.46 11.22 -0.41
C LEU A 86 10.06 11.54 1.03
N ILE A 87 9.66 12.78 1.29
CA ILE A 87 9.25 13.21 2.63
C ILE A 87 7.72 13.22 2.64
N ALA A 88 7.11 12.34 3.44
CA ALA A 88 5.68 12.34 3.65
C ALA A 88 5.25 13.59 4.44
N GLU A 89 4.01 14.03 4.27
CA GLU A 89 3.50 15.13 5.07
C GLU A 89 3.45 14.73 6.55
N SER A 90 3.76 15.68 7.44
CA SER A 90 3.68 15.44 8.88
C SER A 90 2.23 15.14 9.25
N ARG A 91 1.98 13.91 9.68
CA ARG A 91 0.68 13.47 10.19
C ARG A 91 0.71 13.62 11.71
N GLU A 92 -0.32 14.25 12.29
CA GLU A 92 -0.55 14.11 13.73
C GLU A 92 -0.79 12.62 14.01
N LEU A 93 0.13 11.98 14.73
CA LEU A 93 -0.12 10.66 15.28
C LEU A 93 -1.40 10.74 16.10
N GLU A 94 -2.42 9.97 15.74
CA GLU A 94 -3.57 9.77 16.64
C GLU A 94 -3.01 9.28 17.96
N LYS A 95 -3.04 10.14 18.98
CA LYS A 95 -2.64 9.77 20.34
C LYS A 95 -3.50 8.58 20.71
N SER A 96 -2.87 7.45 21.02
CA SER A 96 -3.61 6.33 21.56
C SER A 96 -4.31 6.79 22.84
N PHE A 97 -5.51 6.28 23.11
CA PHE A 97 -6.24 6.56 24.36
C PHE A 97 -5.40 6.32 25.63
N TYR A 98 -4.34 5.50 25.55
CA TYR A 98 -3.40 5.22 26.63
C TYR A 98 -2.35 6.32 26.87
N ASP A 99 -1.99 7.10 25.85
CA ASP A 99 -1.00 8.18 25.98
C ASP A 99 -1.58 9.41 26.68
N ILE A 100 -2.91 9.58 26.63
CA ILE A 100 -3.62 10.67 27.30
C ILE A 100 -3.64 10.48 28.84
N LYS A 101 -3.57 9.22 29.32
CA LYS A 101 -3.66 8.92 30.76
C LYS A 101 -2.33 8.93 31.52
N ARG A 102 -1.19 9.06 30.85
CA ARG A 102 0.14 9.14 31.50
C ARG A 102 0.68 10.57 31.64
N GLY A 103 -0.10 11.57 31.24
CA GLY A 103 0.24 12.99 31.37
C GLY A 103 -0.55 13.72 32.45
N LEU A 104 -0.73 13.11 33.62
CA LEU A 104 -1.23 13.76 34.84
C LEU A 104 -0.31 13.45 36.01
#